data_AF-A0A383ACM7-F1
#
_entry.id   AF-A0A383ACM7-F1
#
_cell.length_a   1.000
_cell.length_b   1.000
_cell.length_c   1.000
_cell.angle_alpha   90.00
_cell.angle_beta   90.00
_cell.angle_gamma   90.00
#
_symmetry.space_group_name_H-M   'P 1'
#
loop_
_entity.id
_entity.type
_entity.pdbx_description
1 polymer ?
#
loop_
_entity_poly.entity_id
_entity_poly.type
_entity_poly.pdbx_seq_one_letter_code
_entity_poly.pdbx_strand_id
1 'polypeptide(L)'
;MLQVSDVAKMRIGIGLLLYLVVSHVPLSSLSYAAEAPPFRAWWPIVNLEVEAGGRGFYAFDPNVAKDGEHREKRGFGAGVTDWLFLEFEAEYVKNPGQNFELEAYELESRIELTQTKAFNEAPNPLDIGLLLGISAPEKRSNPYEIETGLLLYKRQGPWRATAN
;
A
#
# COMPACT_ATOMS: atom_id res chain seq x y z
N MET A 1 4.65 28.26 -23.98
CA MET A 1 3.18 28.09 -24.03
C MET A 1 2.92 26.64 -24.42
N LEU A 2 2.87 25.73 -23.44
CA LEU A 2 2.59 24.31 -23.68
C LEU A 2 1.11 24.17 -24.06
N GLN A 3 0.85 23.62 -25.24
CA GLN A 3 -0.48 23.52 -25.81
C GLN A 3 -1.34 22.54 -24.99
N VAL A 4 -2.58 22.97 -24.72
CA VAL A 4 -3.64 22.23 -24.04
C VAL A 4 -3.93 20.84 -24.65
N SER A 5 -3.43 20.56 -25.86
CA SER A 5 -3.58 19.28 -26.57
C SER A 5 -2.78 18.13 -25.98
N ASP A 6 -1.65 18.38 -25.31
CA ASP A 6 -0.77 17.30 -24.84
C ASP A 6 -1.25 16.71 -23.50
N VAL A 7 -1.89 17.54 -22.66
CA VAL A 7 -2.52 17.11 -21.40
C VAL A 7 -3.73 16.22 -21.66
N ALA A 8 -4.49 16.46 -22.74
CA ALA A 8 -5.66 15.66 -23.10
C ALA A 8 -5.26 14.26 -23.62
N LYS A 9 -4.17 14.14 -24.39
CA LYS A 9 -3.66 12.85 -24.87
C LYS A 9 -3.05 12.01 -23.76
N MET A 10 -2.38 12.64 -22.79
CA MET A 10 -1.83 11.96 -21.62
C MET A 10 -2.93 11.40 -20.69
N ARG A 11 -4.06 12.10 -20.55
CA ARG A 11 -5.24 11.63 -19.79
C ARG A 11 -5.91 10.41 -20.40
N ILE A 12 -5.97 10.33 -21.73
CA ILE A 12 -6.52 9.17 -22.44
C ILE A 12 -5.60 7.96 -22.31
N GLY A 13 -4.28 8.16 -22.29
CA GLY A 13 -3.29 7.09 -22.10
C GLY A 13 -3.37 6.42 -20.73
N ILE A 14 -3.51 7.20 -19.65
CA ILE A 14 -3.61 6.69 -18.28
C ILE A 14 -4.95 5.96 -18.04
N GLY A 15 -6.06 6.52 -18.56
CA GLY A 15 -7.38 5.89 -18.45
C GLY A 15 -7.47 4.53 -19.16
N LEU A 16 -6.83 4.40 -20.33
CA LEU A 16 -6.79 3.14 -21.07
C LEU A 16 -5.91 2.08 -20.39
N LEU A 17 -4.81 2.51 -19.75
CA LEU A 17 -3.91 1.63 -19.00
C LEU A 17 -4.60 1.05 -17.75
N LEU A 18 -5.31 1.89 -16.99
CA LEU A 18 -6.11 1.45 -15.84
C LEU A 18 -7.22 0.48 -16.24
N TYR A 19 -7.90 0.73 -17.37
CA TYR A 19 -8.93 -0.18 -17.90
C TYR A 19 -8.34 -1.55 -18.31
N LEU A 20 -7.15 -1.57 -18.92
CA LEU A 20 -6.49 -2.80 -19.35
C LEU A 20 -5.99 -3.65 -18.18
N VAL A 21 -5.50 -3.02 -17.09
CA VAL A 21 -5.07 -3.73 -15.87
C VAL A 21 -6.25 -4.38 -15.15
N VAL A 22 -7.39 -3.67 -15.04
CA VAL A 22 -8.58 -4.19 -14.34
C VAL A 22 -9.30 -5.29 -15.13
N SER A 23 -9.30 -5.21 -16.47
CA SER A 23 -10.08 -6.13 -17.32
C SER A 23 -9.47 -7.52 -17.51
N HIS A 24 -8.22 -7.74 -17.13
CA HIS A 24 -7.52 -9.03 -17.28
C HIS A 24 -7.26 -9.76 -15.96
N VAL A 25 -7.82 -9.28 -14.84
CA VAL A 25 -7.80 -10.02 -13.58
C VAL A 25 -8.86 -11.11 -13.66
N PRO A 26 -8.50 -12.41 -13.72
CA PRO A 26 -9.48 -13.47 -13.64
C PRO A 26 -10.17 -13.37 -12.27
N LEU A 27 -11.49 -13.17 -12.25
CA LEU A 27 -12.31 -13.35 -11.05
C LEU A 27 -12.32 -14.83 -10.67
N SER A 28 -11.28 -15.27 -9.95
CA SER A 28 -11.29 -16.53 -9.24
C SER A 28 -12.22 -16.42 -8.01
N SER A 29 -12.76 -17.56 -7.61
CA SER A 29 -13.69 -17.74 -6.50
C SER A 29 -13.28 -16.96 -5.24
N LEU A 30 -14.22 -16.20 -4.68
CA LEU A 30 -14.15 -15.56 -3.36
C LEU A 30 -13.68 -16.58 -2.30
N SER A 31 -12.39 -16.60 -2.01
CA SER A 31 -11.84 -17.30 -0.86
C SER A 31 -12.13 -16.46 0.37
N TYR A 32 -12.98 -16.98 1.26
CA TYR A 32 -13.29 -16.34 2.54
C TYR A 32 -12.18 -16.68 3.55
N ALA A 33 -10.96 -16.19 3.31
CA ALA A 33 -9.96 -16.10 4.36
C ALA A 33 -10.27 -14.85 5.20
N ALA A 34 -10.04 -14.91 6.51
CA ALA A 34 -10.07 -13.71 7.32
C ALA A 34 -8.93 -12.80 6.85
N GLU A 35 -9.30 -11.71 6.15
CA GLU A 35 -8.37 -10.70 5.69
C GLU A 35 -7.81 -9.96 6.92
N ALA A 36 -6.50 -9.84 7.01
CA ALA A 36 -5.89 -9.03 8.05
C ALA A 36 -6.36 -7.57 7.88
N PRO A 37 -6.68 -6.84 8.97
CA PRO A 37 -7.06 -5.44 8.82
C PRO A 37 -5.91 -4.68 8.14
N PRO A 38 -6.20 -3.71 7.26
CA PRO A 38 -5.15 -2.91 6.65
C PRO A 38 -4.32 -2.26 7.77
N PHE A 39 -3.01 -2.55 7.76
CA PHE A 39 -2.14 -2.27 8.89
C PHE A 39 -1.73 -0.79 9.03
N ARG A 40 -2.07 0.06 8.04
CA ARG A 40 -1.60 1.44 7.98
C ARG A 40 -2.58 2.33 7.23
N ALA A 41 -2.81 3.54 7.76
CA ALA A 41 -3.33 4.65 6.95
C ALA A 41 -2.14 5.30 6.22
N TRP A 42 -2.14 5.22 4.90
CA TRP A 42 -1.11 5.80 4.04
C TRP A 42 -1.38 7.29 3.74
N TRP A 43 -0.31 8.08 3.63
CA TRP A 43 -0.32 9.45 3.10
C TRP A 43 0.60 9.55 1.88
N PRO A 44 0.32 10.44 0.91
CA PRO A 44 1.07 10.49 -0.35
C PRO A 44 2.49 11.04 -0.24
N ILE A 45 2.84 11.68 0.89
CA ILE A 45 4.13 12.36 1.11
C ILE A 45 5.29 11.36 1.03
N VAL A 46 6.30 11.68 0.23
CA VAL A 46 7.59 10.98 0.16
C VAL A 46 8.71 11.99 0.45
N ASN A 47 9.67 11.60 1.29
CA ASN A 47 10.92 12.33 1.45
C ASN A 47 12.09 11.43 1.06
N LEU A 48 13.27 12.02 0.89
CA LEU A 48 14.52 11.26 0.92
C LEU A 48 14.72 10.69 2.34
N GLU A 49 14.22 9.48 2.56
CA GLU A 49 14.15 8.83 3.86
C GLU A 49 14.54 7.36 3.78
N VAL A 50 14.85 6.78 4.94
CA VAL A 50 15.03 5.34 5.12
C VAL A 50 14.13 4.92 6.27
N GLU A 51 13.35 3.86 6.07
CA GLU A 51 12.45 3.28 7.04
C GLU A 51 12.84 1.83 7.31
N ALA A 52 12.81 1.43 8.58
CA ALA A 52 12.85 0.04 8.98
C ALA A 52 11.79 -0.15 10.06
N GLY A 53 10.97 -1.18 9.93
CA GLY A 53 9.80 -1.32 10.78
C GLY A 53 9.27 -2.73 10.82
N GLY A 54 8.38 -2.96 11.78
CA GLY A 54 7.59 -4.16 11.86
C GLY A 54 6.21 -3.84 12.39
N ARG A 55 5.22 -4.58 11.90
CA ARG A 55 3.82 -4.45 12.30
C ARG A 55 3.21 -5.83 12.41
N GLY A 56 2.26 -6.01 13.31
CA GLY A 56 1.61 -7.30 13.46
C GLY A 56 0.36 -7.22 14.32
N PHE A 57 -0.40 -8.31 14.32
CA PHE A 57 -1.55 -8.48 15.20
C PHE A 57 -1.48 -9.84 15.88
N TYR A 58 -2.15 -9.92 17.03
CA TYR A 58 -2.36 -11.16 17.78
C TYR A 58 -3.84 -11.28 18.12
N ALA A 59 -4.43 -12.44 17.84
CA ALA A 59 -5.84 -12.71 18.08
C ALA A 59 -6.07 -13.29 19.49
N PHE A 60 -7.06 -12.73 20.19
CA PHE A 60 -7.64 -13.30 21.41
C PHE A 60 -9.09 -13.70 21.09
N ASP A 61 -9.39 -14.99 21.05
CA ASP A 61 -10.69 -15.50 20.61
C ASP A 61 -11.20 -16.64 21.51
N PRO A 62 -12.49 -16.67 21.89
CA PRO A 62 -13.05 -17.81 22.61
C PRO A 62 -12.96 -19.14 21.85
N ASN A 63 -12.87 -19.10 20.52
CA ASN A 63 -12.63 -20.26 19.68
C ASN A 63 -11.15 -20.62 19.66
N VAL A 64 -10.80 -21.75 20.28
CA VAL A 64 -9.43 -22.29 20.34
C VAL A 64 -8.76 -22.50 18.98
N ALA A 65 -9.53 -22.63 17.89
CA ALA A 65 -9.00 -22.76 16.54
C ALA A 65 -8.53 -21.41 15.94
N LYS A 66 -8.84 -20.29 16.59
CA LYS A 66 -8.47 -18.92 16.20
C LYS A 66 -7.62 -18.21 17.26
N ASP A 67 -7.75 -18.63 18.52
CA ASP A 67 -7.02 -18.06 19.64
C ASP A 67 -5.51 -18.24 19.47
N GLY A 68 -4.78 -17.13 19.46
CA GLY A 68 -3.34 -17.12 19.25
C GLY A 68 -2.86 -17.13 17.80
N GLU A 69 -3.75 -16.87 16.83
CA GLU A 69 -3.33 -16.46 15.49
C GLU A 69 -2.50 -15.18 15.57
N HIS A 70 -1.36 -15.15 14.88
CA HIS A 70 -0.46 -14.01 14.84
C HIS A 70 0.06 -13.82 13.42
N ARG A 71 -0.03 -12.59 12.90
CA ARG A 71 0.67 -12.17 11.70
C ARG A 71 1.63 -11.03 11.97
N GLU A 72 2.78 -11.07 11.35
CA GLU A 72 3.81 -10.04 11.47
C GLU A 72 4.39 -9.72 10.09
N LYS A 73 4.49 -8.44 9.73
CA LYS A 73 5.28 -7.95 8.60
C LYS A 73 6.52 -7.24 9.13
N ARG A 74 7.66 -7.45 8.48
CA ARG A 74 8.93 -6.77 8.77
C ARG A 74 9.47 -6.18 7.49
N GLY A 75 9.78 -4.89 7.51
CA GLY A 75 10.05 -4.11 6.32
C GLY A 75 11.30 -3.26 6.40
N PHE A 76 11.86 -3.00 5.22
CA PHE A 76 12.83 -1.94 4.99
C PHE A 76 12.45 -1.18 3.73
N GLY A 77 12.43 0.15 3.82
CA GLY A 77 12.07 1.02 2.72
C GLY A 77 12.97 2.24 2.59
N ALA A 78 12.95 2.84 1.41
CA ALA A 78 13.68 4.06 1.12
C ALA A 78 12.92 4.95 0.14
N GLY A 79 12.93 6.25 0.43
CA GLY A 79 12.62 7.28 -0.55
C GLY A 79 13.75 7.36 -1.57
N VAL A 80 13.54 6.83 -2.77
CA VAL A 80 14.54 6.83 -3.84
C VAL A 80 14.66 8.22 -4.46
N THR A 81 13.57 8.98 -4.45
CA THR A 81 13.49 10.40 -4.83
C THR A 81 12.50 11.12 -3.90
N ASP A 82 12.32 12.43 -4.06
CA ASP A 82 11.29 13.21 -3.36
C ASP A 82 9.84 12.90 -3.84
N TRP A 83 9.65 11.86 -4.65
CA TRP A 83 8.35 11.49 -5.23
C TRP A 83 8.08 9.99 -5.23
N LEU A 84 9.08 9.17 -4.91
CA LEU A 84 9.01 7.71 -4.99
C LEU A 84 9.65 7.08 -3.76
N PHE A 85 8.83 6.36 -3.01
CA PHE A 85 9.24 5.49 -1.92
C PHE A 85 9.07 4.03 -2.36
N LEU A 86 10.02 3.18 -2.02
CA LEU A 86 9.95 1.73 -2.21
C LEU A 86 10.19 1.04 -0.88
N GLU A 87 9.38 0.05 -0.55
CA GLU A 87 9.51 -0.80 0.63
C GLU A 87 9.49 -2.27 0.25
N PHE A 88 10.36 -3.04 0.87
CA PHE A 88 10.36 -4.50 0.80
C PHE A 88 10.02 -5.06 2.17
N GLU A 89 9.01 -5.92 2.25
CA GLU A 89 8.60 -6.57 3.49
C GLU A 89 8.59 -8.11 3.37
N ALA A 90 8.79 -8.77 4.49
CA ALA A 90 8.50 -10.19 4.67
C ALA A 90 7.32 -10.35 5.63
N GLU A 91 6.31 -11.11 5.23
CA GLU A 91 5.16 -11.48 6.05
C GLU A 91 5.36 -12.86 6.67
N TYR A 92 5.09 -12.95 7.97
CA TYR A 92 5.14 -14.16 8.76
C TYR A 92 3.78 -14.43 9.39
N VAL A 93 3.36 -15.69 9.39
CA VAL A 93 2.12 -16.16 10.01
C VAL A 93 2.42 -17.23 11.05
N LYS A 94 1.66 -17.21 12.13
CA LYS A 94 1.61 -18.28 13.13
C LYS A 94 0.15 -18.60 13.41
N ASN A 95 -0.28 -19.77 12.98
CA ASN A 95 -1.59 -20.29 13.35
C ASN A 95 -1.60 -20.80 14.80
N PRO A 96 -2.78 -20.90 15.44
CA PRO A 96 -2.91 -21.47 16.78
C PRO A 96 -2.20 -22.81 16.95
N GLY A 97 -1.31 -22.90 17.95
CA GLY A 97 -0.53 -24.11 18.25
C GLY A 97 0.62 -24.43 17.28
N GLN A 98 0.87 -23.58 16.27
CA GLN A 98 1.96 -23.75 15.30
C GLN A 98 3.13 -22.80 15.58
N ASN A 99 4.23 -22.96 14.83
CA ASN A 99 5.35 -22.02 14.82
C ASN A 99 5.12 -20.92 13.78
N PHE A 100 5.93 -19.86 13.85
CA PHE A 100 5.97 -18.88 12.77
C PHE A 100 6.53 -19.50 11.49
N GLU A 101 5.86 -19.21 10.38
CA GLU A 101 6.28 -19.53 9.03
C GLU A 101 6.32 -18.24 8.21
N LEU A 102 7.27 -18.16 7.27
CA LEU A 102 7.26 -17.14 6.24
C LEU A 102 6.11 -17.42 5.28
N GLU A 103 5.24 -16.43 5.06
CA GLU A 103 4.07 -16.53 4.21
C GLU A 103 4.32 -15.90 2.84
N ALA A 104 4.89 -14.70 2.80
CA ALA A 104 5.09 -13.95 1.56
C ALA A 104 6.22 -12.91 1.66
N TYR A 105 6.69 -12.47 0.51
CA TYR A 105 7.47 -11.25 0.34
C TYR A 105 6.64 -10.21 -0.41
N GLU A 106 6.72 -8.96 0.02
CA GLU A 106 5.98 -7.85 -0.57
C GLU A 106 6.93 -6.76 -1.02
N LEU A 107 6.69 -6.22 -2.21
CA LEU A 107 7.29 -4.98 -2.68
C LEU A 107 6.19 -3.94 -2.83
N GLU A 108 6.27 -2.87 -2.04
CA GLU A 108 5.35 -1.75 -2.06
C GLU A 108 6.04 -0.49 -2.58
N SER A 109 5.28 0.33 -3.28
CA SER A 109 5.69 1.63 -3.78
C SER A 109 4.67 2.70 -3.41
N ARG A 110 5.18 3.84 -2.97
CA ARG A 110 4.39 5.05 -2.81
C ARG A 110 4.87 6.12 -3.79
N ILE A 111 3.94 6.63 -4.59
CA ILE A 111 4.22 7.61 -5.63
C ILE A 111 3.45 8.89 -5.29
N GLU A 112 4.17 9.96 -5.03
CA GLU A 112 3.58 11.29 -4.85
C GLU A 112 3.22 11.88 -6.22
N LEU A 113 1.98 12.30 -6.42
CA LEU A 113 1.53 12.93 -7.67
C LEU A 113 1.50 14.46 -7.58
N THR A 114 1.35 14.99 -6.36
CA THR A 114 1.39 16.43 -6.08
C THR A 114 2.45 16.69 -5.02
N GLN A 115 3.41 17.57 -5.31
CA GLN A 115 4.43 17.92 -4.33
C GLN A 115 3.81 18.57 -3.10
N THR A 116 3.93 17.88 -1.97
CA THR A 116 3.46 18.33 -0.67
C THR A 116 4.26 19.56 -0.25
N LYS A 117 3.53 20.62 0.11
CA LYS A 117 4.14 21.88 0.51
C LYS A 117 4.73 21.79 1.91
N ALA A 118 5.91 22.39 2.10
CA ALA A 118 6.55 22.48 3.40
C ALA A 118 5.63 23.13 4.45
N PHE A 119 5.90 22.93 5.74
CA PHE A 119 5.01 23.40 6.81
C PHE A 119 4.89 24.91 6.91
N ASN A 120 5.90 25.65 6.42
CA ASN A 120 5.93 27.11 6.35
C ASN A 120 5.30 27.66 5.06
N GLU A 121 4.84 26.81 4.15
CA GLU A 121 4.17 27.19 2.91
C GLU A 121 2.65 27.03 2.99
N ALA A 122 1.94 27.79 2.16
CA ALA A 122 0.50 27.61 1.98
C ALA A 122 0.25 26.16 1.50
N PRO A 123 -0.59 25.37 2.21
CA PRO A 123 -0.83 23.98 1.84
C PRO A 123 -1.55 23.88 0.49
N ASN A 124 -1.33 22.77 -0.21
CA ASN A 124 -2.17 22.44 -1.35
C ASN A 124 -3.63 22.26 -0.90
N PRO A 125 -4.62 22.51 -1.77
CA PRO A 125 -6.02 22.20 -1.47
C PRO A 125 -6.24 20.73 -1.10
N LEU A 126 -5.47 19.85 -1.75
CA LEU A 126 -5.41 18.40 -1.58
C LEU A 126 -4.07 17.89 -2.12
N ASP A 127 -3.41 17.03 -1.37
CA ASP A 127 -2.26 16.26 -1.83
C ASP A 127 -2.73 14.87 -2.29
N ILE A 128 -2.17 14.38 -3.39
CA ILE A 128 -2.58 13.15 -4.09
C ILE A 128 -1.34 12.28 -4.33
N GLY A 129 -1.48 10.98 -4.13
CA GLY A 129 -0.49 9.98 -4.46
C GLY A 129 -1.12 8.64 -4.81
N LEU A 130 -0.29 7.67 -5.13
CA LEU A 130 -0.67 6.29 -5.42
C LEU A 130 0.13 5.33 -4.54
N LEU A 131 -0.52 4.24 -4.16
CA LEU A 131 0.10 3.06 -3.59
C LEU A 131 0.08 1.95 -4.65
N LEU A 132 1.19 1.24 -4.82
CA LEU A 132 1.26 0.04 -5.64
C LEU A 132 2.01 -1.05 -4.86
N GLY A 133 1.36 -2.18 -4.61
CA GLY A 133 1.94 -3.33 -3.92
C GLY A 133 1.93 -4.57 -4.82
N ILE A 134 2.97 -5.39 -4.72
CA ILE A 134 3.02 -6.73 -5.29
C ILE A 134 3.50 -7.69 -4.20
N SER A 135 2.72 -8.74 -3.93
CA SER A 135 3.07 -9.79 -2.98
C SER A 135 3.30 -11.12 -3.70
N ALA A 136 4.40 -11.78 -3.36
CA ALA A 136 4.79 -13.10 -3.84
C ALA A 136 4.79 -14.10 -2.68
N PRO A 137 3.96 -15.14 -2.71
CA PRO A 137 3.87 -16.10 -1.63
C PRO A 137 5.07 -17.06 -1.64
N GLU A 138 5.46 -17.52 -0.45
CA GLU A 138 6.50 -18.56 -0.30
C GLU A 138 5.99 -19.92 -0.81
N LYS A 139 4.73 -20.26 -0.50
CA LYS A 139 4.08 -21.49 -0.98
C LYS A 139 3.45 -21.24 -2.35
N ARG A 140 3.89 -21.99 -3.36
CA ARG A 140 3.37 -21.91 -4.75
C ARG A 140 1.87 -22.20 -4.90
N SER A 141 1.24 -22.80 -3.90
CA SER A 141 -0.21 -23.02 -3.86
C SER A 141 -1.00 -21.74 -3.58
N ASN A 142 -0.36 -20.72 -3.02
CA ASN A 142 -1.00 -19.47 -2.63
C ASN A 142 -0.93 -18.46 -3.81
N PRO A 143 -1.86 -17.50 -3.89
CA PRO A 143 -1.90 -16.54 -4.98
C PRO A 143 -0.82 -15.46 -4.84
N TYR A 144 -0.40 -14.92 -5.99
CA TYR A 144 0.25 -13.59 -6.03
C TYR A 144 -0.83 -12.53 -5.84
N GLU A 145 -0.48 -11.43 -5.18
CA GLU A 145 -1.39 -10.32 -4.94
C GLU A 145 -0.84 -9.03 -5.54
N ILE A 146 -1.74 -8.19 -6.03
CA ILE A 146 -1.43 -6.84 -6.51
C ILE A 146 -2.37 -5.90 -5.78
N GLU A 147 -1.82 -4.90 -5.12
CA GLU A 147 -2.55 -3.84 -4.44
C GLU A 147 -2.37 -2.52 -5.19
N THR A 148 -3.45 -1.75 -5.32
CA THR A 148 -3.38 -0.38 -5.81
C THR A 148 -4.28 0.51 -4.97
N GLY A 149 -3.79 1.67 -4.52
CA GLY A 149 -4.54 2.61 -3.69
C GLY A 149 -4.40 4.05 -4.17
N LEU A 150 -5.48 4.84 -4.05
CA LEU A 150 -5.42 6.29 -4.23
C LEU A 150 -5.19 6.94 -2.87
N LEU A 151 -4.11 7.69 -2.72
CA LEU A 151 -3.75 8.33 -1.46
C LEU A 151 -4.12 9.80 -1.49
N LEU A 152 -4.96 10.22 -0.54
CA LEU A 152 -5.41 11.60 -0.40
C LEU A 152 -4.98 12.15 0.96
N TYR A 153 -4.40 13.35 0.96
CA TYR A 153 -4.03 14.04 2.20
C TYR A 153 -4.45 15.51 2.16
N LYS A 154 -4.97 15.99 3.29
CA LYS A 154 -5.34 17.40 3.46
C LYS A 154 -4.80 17.94 4.77
N ARG A 155 -4.15 19.11 4.67
CA ARG A 155 -3.73 19.92 5.80
C ARG A 155 -4.59 21.19 5.89
N GLN A 156 -5.20 21.45 7.04
CA GLN A 156 -5.96 22.68 7.29
C GLN A 156 -5.76 23.16 8.73
N GLY A 157 -4.91 24.18 8.91
CA GLY A 157 -4.52 24.64 10.25
C GLY A 157 -3.88 23.50 11.05
N PRO A 158 -4.36 23.18 12.26
CA PRO A 158 -3.84 22.08 13.07
C PRO A 158 -4.32 20.70 12.59
N TRP A 159 -5.32 20.63 11.70
CA TRP A 159 -5.94 19.39 11.27
C TRP A 159 -5.20 18.73 10.11
N ARG A 160 -5.10 17.41 10.19
CA ARG A 160 -4.54 16.53 9.15
C ARG A 160 -5.53 15.41 8.91
N ALA A 161 -5.85 15.17 7.65
CA ALA A 161 -6.77 14.11 7.25
C ALA A 161 -6.16 13.30 6.11
N THR A 162 -6.33 11.98 6.17
CA THR A 162 -5.92 11.01 5.15
C THR A 162 -7.12 10.20 4.70
N ALA A 163 -7.17 9.86 3.41
CA ALA A 163 -8.08 8.86 2.87
C ALA A 163 -7.31 7.97 1.89
N ASN A 164 -7.59 6.67 1.95
CA ASN A 164 -7.01 5.60 1.14
C ASN A 164 -8.09 4.54 0.89
#